data_AF-A0A0D0L0W3-F1
#
_entry.id   AF-A0A0D0L0W3-F1
#
_cell.length_a   1.000
_cell.length_b   1.000
_cell.length_c   1.000
_cell.angle_alpha   90.00
_cell.angle_beta   90.00
_cell.angle_gamma   90.00
#
_symmetry.space_group_name_H-M   'P 1'
#
loop_
_entity.id
_entity.type
_entity.pdbx_description
1 polymer ?
#
loop_
_entity_poly.entity_id
_entity_poly.type
_entity_poly.pdbx_seq_one_letter_code
_entity_poly.pdbx_strand_id
1 'polypeptide(L)'
;MVQRDSEQLRQHLLKLIDGFGLELSQGDLREKVVALVPAFRTLRDLGCSLVPVENSDSARDRIITYLKKYPRTLISGDELMVVSGIGEWARRVRELRVEYGWNVITGITAREMFLAGDLELKNNSFGKNDYVLLAEKQDREAAFRWNSANSIRTKKGGAREKMLEFLKLNEGRAVTGEELRYVANDTTEWARRVRELRTEEGWSVVTRTTGRPDLPIGVYMLEDLHQTPHHDRKISDRDRAIVLARDEYTCTVCKWNQSKWHKSDPRHLELHHVHHHAKGGDNSVDNLITLCTSCHVEIHKRERS
;
A
#
# COMPACT_ATOMS: atom_id res chain seq x y z
N MET A 1 13.62 30.28 -5.58
CA MET A 1 12.53 31.17 -5.12
C MET A 1 12.83 31.51 -3.67
N VAL A 2 13.09 32.77 -3.33
CA VAL A 2 13.45 33.16 -1.96
C VAL A 2 12.25 32.88 -1.06
N GLN A 3 12.42 32.02 -0.06
CA GLN A 3 11.39 31.72 0.93
C GLN A 3 11.06 33.05 1.61
N ARG A 4 9.85 33.59 1.36
CA ARG A 4 9.32 34.59 2.29
C ARG A 4 9.22 33.88 3.62
N ASP A 5 9.88 34.44 4.62
CA ASP A 5 9.79 33.98 6.01
C ASP A 5 8.31 33.81 6.36
N SER A 6 7.93 32.62 6.86
CA SER A 6 6.56 32.28 7.22
C SER A 6 5.97 33.34 8.15
N GLU A 7 6.80 33.95 9.01
CA GLU A 7 6.37 35.03 9.88
C GLU A 7 6.01 36.31 9.11
N GLN A 8 6.75 36.66 8.06
CA GLN A 8 6.41 37.80 7.20
C GLN A 8 5.08 37.59 6.47
N LEU A 9 4.82 36.37 5.97
CA LEU A 9 3.55 36.01 5.34
C LEU A 9 2.38 36.08 6.34
N ARG A 10 2.59 35.59 7.56
CA ARG A 10 1.60 35.69 8.65
C ARG A 10 1.26 37.15 8.97
N GLN A 11 2.27 38.00 9.13
CA GLN A 11 2.09 39.43 9.41
C GLN A 11 1.37 40.15 8.27
N HIS A 12 1.67 39.80 7.01
CA HIS A 12 0.97 40.35 5.86
C HIS A 12 -0.50 39.91 5.82
N LEU A 13 -0.78 38.64 6.12
CA LEU A 13 -2.15 38.11 6.18
C LEU A 13 -2.99 38.84 7.23
N LEU A 14 -2.46 39.08 8.43
CA LEU A 14 -3.16 39.82 9.48
C LEU A 14 -3.58 41.21 9.00
N LYS A 15 -2.66 41.97 8.37
CA LYS A 15 -2.97 43.30 7.82
C LYS A 15 -4.09 43.26 6.78
N LEU A 16 -4.12 42.24 5.91
CA LEU A 16 -5.17 42.09 4.90
C LEU A 16 -6.53 41.78 5.53
N ILE A 17 -6.56 40.93 6.57
CA ILE A 17 -7.79 40.57 7.28
C ILE A 17 -8.31 41.75 8.10
N ASP A 18 -7.43 42.46 8.83
CA ASP A 18 -7.83 43.64 9.61
C ASP A 18 -8.41 44.74 8.71
N GLY A 19 -7.82 44.96 7.52
CA GLY A 19 -8.32 45.92 6.54
C GLY A 19 -9.66 45.53 5.90
N PHE A 20 -10.01 44.24 5.87
CA PHE A 20 -11.22 43.75 5.22
C PHE A 20 -12.53 44.17 5.93
N GLY A 21 -12.45 44.60 7.19
CA GLY A 21 -13.63 45.09 7.93
C GLY A 21 -14.36 46.27 7.25
N LEU A 22 -13.61 47.14 6.55
CA LEU A 22 -14.18 48.26 5.78
C LEU A 22 -14.99 47.77 4.57
N GLU A 23 -14.47 46.76 3.87
CA GLU A 23 -15.08 46.15 2.68
C GLU A 23 -16.38 45.40 3.00
N LEU A 24 -16.56 44.91 4.24
CA LEU A 24 -17.84 44.29 4.63
C LEU A 24 -19.01 45.28 4.59
N SER A 25 -18.72 46.55 4.88
CA SER A 25 -19.69 47.63 5.02
C SER A 25 -19.96 48.37 3.71
N GLN A 26 -19.14 48.16 2.68
CA GLN A 26 -19.13 48.90 1.42
C GLN A 26 -19.16 47.94 0.22
N GLY A 27 -19.53 48.44 -0.96
CA GLY A 27 -19.43 47.68 -2.21
C GLY A 27 -20.44 46.54 -2.42
N ASP A 28 -20.42 45.99 -3.63
CA ASP A 28 -21.26 44.87 -4.04
C ASP A 28 -20.67 43.49 -3.64
N LEU A 29 -21.43 42.42 -3.87
CA LEU A 29 -21.00 41.06 -3.52
C LEU A 29 -19.68 40.67 -4.22
N ARG A 30 -19.47 41.09 -5.46
CA ARG A 30 -18.28 40.73 -6.23
C ARG A 30 -17.06 41.45 -5.70
N GLU A 31 -17.17 42.73 -5.38
CA GLU A 31 -16.10 43.55 -4.79
C GLU A 31 -15.60 42.93 -3.47
N LYS A 32 -16.52 42.53 -2.60
CA LYS A 32 -16.20 41.83 -1.34
C LYS A 32 -15.44 40.52 -1.57
N VAL A 33 -15.87 39.72 -2.54
CA VAL A 33 -15.18 38.46 -2.89
C VAL A 33 -13.79 38.74 -3.46
N VAL A 34 -13.65 39.73 -4.34
CA VAL A 34 -12.36 40.11 -4.94
C VAL A 34 -11.39 40.64 -3.87
N ALA A 35 -11.87 41.42 -2.90
CA ALA A 35 -11.07 41.93 -1.80
C ALA A 35 -10.52 40.82 -0.87
N LEU A 36 -11.15 39.64 -0.80
CA LEU A 36 -10.62 38.48 -0.07
C LEU A 36 -9.51 37.72 -0.82
N VAL A 37 -9.40 37.88 -2.15
CA VAL A 37 -8.45 37.12 -2.97
C VAL A 37 -6.99 37.29 -2.51
N PRO A 38 -6.48 38.49 -2.16
CA PRO A 38 -5.14 38.66 -1.64
C PRO A 38 -4.89 37.91 -0.32
N ALA A 39 -5.88 37.92 0.59
CA ALA A 39 -5.78 37.19 1.86
C ALA A 39 -5.71 35.68 1.62
N PHE A 40 -6.57 35.16 0.74
CA PHE A 40 -6.56 33.75 0.36
C PHE A 40 -5.23 33.33 -0.29
N ARG A 41 -4.68 34.14 -1.21
CA ARG A 41 -3.36 33.90 -1.80
C ARG A 41 -2.25 33.90 -0.76
N THR A 42 -2.28 34.84 0.18
CA THR A 42 -1.28 34.95 1.25
C THR A 42 -1.34 33.75 2.21
N LEU A 43 -2.54 33.29 2.58
CA LEU A 43 -2.72 32.09 3.40
C LEU A 43 -2.18 30.83 2.70
N ARG A 44 -2.43 30.71 1.40
CA ARG A 44 -1.91 29.61 0.57
C ARG A 44 -0.39 29.63 0.48
N ASP A 45 0.20 30.82 0.29
CA ASP A 45 1.65 30.99 0.24
C ASP A 45 2.28 30.69 1.61
N LEU A 46 1.61 31.07 2.71
CA LEU A 46 2.00 30.71 4.07
C LEU A 46 2.04 29.19 4.26
N GLY A 47 1.00 28.46 3.84
CA GLY A 47 0.97 26.99 3.89
C GLY A 47 2.11 26.36 3.09
N CYS A 48 2.36 26.84 1.87
CA CYS A 48 3.49 26.37 1.05
C CYS A 48 4.85 26.59 1.72
N SER A 49 5.01 27.70 2.46
CA SER A 49 6.28 28.07 3.11
C SER A 49 6.70 27.15 4.26
N LEU A 50 5.78 26.33 4.78
CA LEU A 50 6.04 25.42 5.90
C LEU A 50 6.89 24.20 5.50
N VAL A 51 6.98 23.90 4.19
CA VAL A 51 7.79 22.79 3.67
C VAL A 51 9.17 23.33 3.23
N PRO A 52 10.29 22.71 3.67
CA PRO A 52 11.63 23.14 3.27
C PRO A 52 11.85 23.14 1.75
N VAL A 53 12.57 24.15 1.26
CA VAL A 53 12.73 24.45 -0.19
C VAL A 53 13.54 23.40 -0.93
N GLU A 54 14.42 22.68 -0.23
CA GLU A 54 15.40 21.77 -0.81
C GLU A 54 14.79 20.68 -1.71
N ASN A 55 13.47 20.43 -1.63
CA ASN A 55 12.73 19.49 -2.49
C ASN A 55 11.25 19.90 -2.73
N SER A 56 10.92 21.19 -2.93
CA SER A 56 9.51 21.68 -2.89
C SER A 56 9.03 22.45 -4.12
N ASP A 57 9.65 22.28 -5.29
CA ASP A 57 9.41 23.11 -6.49
C ASP A 57 7.97 23.03 -7.00
N SER A 58 7.26 21.92 -6.76
CA SER A 58 5.86 21.75 -7.12
C SER A 58 4.96 21.40 -5.94
N ALA A 59 3.65 21.59 -6.12
CA ALA A 59 2.63 21.13 -5.18
C ALA A 59 2.74 19.63 -4.87
N ARG A 60 3.12 18.83 -5.88
CA ARG A 60 3.34 17.39 -5.74
C ARG A 60 4.56 17.09 -4.88
N ASP A 61 5.66 17.82 -5.10
CA ASP A 61 6.91 17.62 -4.35
C ASP A 61 6.74 18.00 -2.88
N ARG A 62 5.96 19.06 -2.59
CA ARG A 62 5.53 19.39 -1.23
C ARG A 62 4.73 18.28 -0.57
N ILE A 63 3.74 17.72 -1.27
CA ILE A 63 2.92 16.62 -0.76
C ILE A 63 3.81 15.42 -0.41
N ILE A 64 4.66 14.96 -1.32
CA ILE A 64 5.48 13.76 -1.04
C ILE A 64 6.55 14.03 0.03
N THR A 65 7.11 15.24 0.08
CA THR A 65 8.04 15.63 1.14
C THR A 65 7.37 15.58 2.52
N TYR A 66 6.14 16.09 2.63
CA TYR A 66 5.37 16.03 3.87
C TYR A 66 5.01 14.59 4.24
N LEU A 67 4.51 13.78 3.30
CA LEU A 67 4.18 12.37 3.53
C LEU A 67 5.40 11.54 3.97
N LYS A 68 6.58 11.78 3.38
CA LYS A 68 7.83 11.10 3.78
C LYS A 68 8.31 11.49 5.17
N LYS A 69 7.99 12.71 5.63
CA LYS A 69 8.31 13.13 7.00
C LYS A 69 7.43 12.44 8.05
N TYR A 70 6.23 12.00 7.66
CA TYR A 70 5.25 11.35 8.53
C TYR A 70 4.79 9.99 7.95
N PRO A 71 5.70 9.02 7.74
CA PRO A 71 5.34 7.72 7.20
C PRO A 71 4.41 7.00 8.17
N ARG A 72 3.46 6.22 7.63
CA ARG A 72 2.46 5.46 8.41
C ARG A 72 1.64 6.34 9.37
N THR A 73 1.47 7.61 9.02
CA THR A 73 0.59 8.54 9.72
C THR A 73 -0.60 8.85 8.82
N LEU A 74 -1.80 8.93 9.41
CA LEU A 74 -3.00 9.34 8.69
C LEU A 74 -2.98 10.84 8.49
N ILE A 75 -2.88 11.27 7.24
CA ILE A 75 -2.84 12.68 6.85
C ILE A 75 -4.13 13.02 6.12
N SER A 76 -4.82 14.06 6.59
CA SER A 76 -6.09 14.49 6.01
C SER A 76 -5.90 15.26 4.69
N GLY A 77 -6.94 15.27 3.86
CA GLY A 77 -6.94 16.04 2.62
C GLY A 77 -6.75 17.55 2.84
N ASP A 78 -7.25 18.08 3.96
CA ASP A 78 -7.11 19.50 4.29
C ASP A 78 -5.65 19.85 4.63
N GLU A 79 -4.92 18.96 5.31
CA GLU A 79 -3.48 19.12 5.49
C GLU A 79 -2.75 19.14 4.14
N LEU A 80 -3.10 18.22 3.23
CA LEU A 80 -2.49 18.19 1.90
C LEU A 80 -2.84 19.43 1.08
N MET A 81 -4.03 20.00 1.25
CA MET A 81 -4.42 21.28 0.64
C MET A 81 -3.52 22.43 1.13
N VAL A 82 -3.28 22.52 2.45
CA VAL A 82 -2.41 23.55 3.05
C VAL A 82 -0.98 23.40 2.57
N VAL A 83 -0.45 22.17 2.62
CA VAL A 83 0.93 21.83 2.21
C VAL A 83 1.16 22.09 0.72
N SER A 84 0.23 21.65 -0.12
CA SER A 84 0.35 21.78 -1.57
C SER A 84 0.03 23.20 -2.06
N GLY A 85 -0.76 23.96 -1.30
CA GLY A 85 -1.25 25.28 -1.68
C GLY A 85 -2.16 25.25 -2.91
N ILE A 86 -2.86 24.15 -3.19
CA ILE A 86 -3.80 24.06 -4.31
C ILE A 86 -5.06 23.28 -3.89
N GLY A 87 -6.20 23.59 -4.53
CA GLY A 87 -7.43 22.80 -4.34
C GLY A 87 -7.37 21.42 -5.01
N GLU A 88 -6.65 21.31 -6.13
CA GLU A 88 -6.48 20.06 -6.90
C GLU A 88 -5.40 19.13 -6.32
N TRP A 89 -5.25 19.11 -5.00
CA TRP A 89 -4.25 18.29 -4.31
C TRP A 89 -4.51 16.79 -4.50
N ALA A 90 -5.79 16.37 -4.57
CA ALA A 90 -6.17 14.97 -4.75
C ALA A 90 -5.65 14.39 -6.07
N ARG A 91 -5.62 15.22 -7.12
CA ARG A 91 -5.02 14.85 -8.41
C ARG A 91 -3.52 14.61 -8.29
N ARG A 92 -2.80 15.46 -7.54
CA ARG A 92 -1.35 15.30 -7.30
C ARG A 92 -1.02 14.04 -6.50
N VAL A 93 -1.86 13.69 -5.53
CA VAL A 93 -1.72 12.42 -4.80
C VAL A 93 -1.95 11.22 -5.71
N ARG A 94 -2.93 11.29 -6.62
CA ARG A 94 -3.14 10.24 -7.62
C ARG A 94 -1.92 10.06 -8.52
N GLU A 95 -1.32 11.14 -9.02
CA GLU A 95 -0.09 11.08 -9.80
C GLU A 95 1.04 10.42 -9.01
N LEU A 96 1.25 10.81 -7.75
CA LEU A 96 2.26 10.19 -6.88
C LEU A 96 2.10 8.66 -6.79
N ARG A 97 0.86 8.18 -6.69
CA ARG A 97 0.55 6.75 -6.62
C ARG A 97 0.74 6.03 -7.94
N VAL A 98 0.11 6.55 -8.99
CA VAL A 98 -0.06 5.86 -10.27
C VAL A 98 1.14 6.05 -11.18
N GLU A 99 1.62 7.27 -11.31
CA GLU A 99 2.67 7.63 -12.27
C GLU A 99 4.06 7.54 -11.64
N TYR A 100 4.17 7.91 -10.36
CA TYR A 100 5.45 7.94 -9.64
C TYR A 100 5.64 6.75 -8.71
N GLY A 101 4.65 5.87 -8.54
CA GLY A 101 4.81 4.61 -7.80
C GLY A 101 5.11 4.77 -6.31
N TRP A 102 4.69 5.87 -5.69
CA TRP A 102 4.72 6.00 -4.24
C TRP A 102 3.60 5.16 -3.63
N ASN A 103 3.94 4.34 -2.63
CA ASN A 103 2.97 3.50 -1.90
C ASN A 103 2.15 4.36 -0.92
N VAL A 104 1.40 5.31 -1.46
CA VAL A 104 0.40 6.10 -0.76
C VAL A 104 -0.94 5.38 -0.92
N ILE A 105 -1.65 5.17 0.17
CA ILE A 105 -2.98 4.56 0.15
C ILE A 105 -4.02 5.56 0.62
N THR A 106 -5.26 5.42 0.14
CA THR A 106 -6.41 6.18 0.66
C THR A 106 -6.80 5.70 2.05
N GLY A 107 -7.53 6.52 2.81
CA GLY A 107 -8.11 6.12 4.09
C GLY A 107 -9.10 4.96 3.94
N ILE A 108 -9.79 4.84 2.80
CA ILE A 108 -10.67 3.70 2.52
C ILE A 108 -9.85 2.40 2.45
N THR A 109 -8.77 2.41 1.67
CA THR A 109 -7.85 1.27 1.55
C THR A 109 -7.16 0.96 2.87
N ALA A 110 -6.75 1.98 3.63
CA ALA A 110 -6.16 1.81 4.95
C ALA A 110 -7.14 1.11 5.90
N ARG A 111 -8.40 1.52 5.90
CA ARG A 111 -9.47 0.88 6.69
C ARG A 111 -9.66 -0.59 6.28
N GLU A 112 -9.73 -0.88 4.98
CA GLU A 112 -9.95 -2.23 4.46
C GLU A 112 -8.78 -3.17 4.84
N MET A 113 -7.55 -2.67 4.77
CA MET A 113 -6.36 -3.41 5.21
C MET A 113 -6.31 -3.58 6.73
N PHE A 114 -6.68 -2.55 7.49
CA PHE A 114 -6.75 -2.61 8.95
C PHE A 114 -7.76 -3.67 9.41
N LEU A 115 -8.96 -3.67 8.84
CA LEU A 115 -10.00 -4.68 9.11
C LEU A 115 -9.56 -6.09 8.67
N ALA A 116 -8.68 -6.19 7.66
CA ALA A 116 -8.11 -7.45 7.22
C ALA A 116 -6.96 -7.96 8.10
N GLY A 117 -6.42 -7.13 9.01
CA GLY A 117 -5.22 -7.45 9.79
C GLY A 117 -3.89 -7.26 9.03
N ASP A 118 -3.94 -6.64 7.84
CA ASP A 118 -2.76 -6.39 7.00
C ASP A 118 -2.06 -5.06 7.31
N LEU A 119 -2.69 -4.22 8.14
CA LEU A 119 -2.20 -2.89 8.51
C LEU A 119 -2.49 -2.59 9.98
N GLU A 120 -1.47 -2.11 10.68
CA GLU A 120 -1.60 -1.57 12.04
C GLU A 120 -1.30 -0.08 12.02
N LEU A 121 -2.25 0.72 12.48
CA LEU A 121 -2.12 2.17 12.65
C LEU A 121 -2.67 2.57 14.02
N LYS A 122 -2.08 3.61 14.63
CA LYS A 122 -2.48 4.07 15.97
C LYS A 122 -3.86 4.77 15.99
N ASN A 123 -4.34 5.24 14.84
CA ASN A 123 -5.61 5.93 14.70
C ASN A 123 -6.59 5.08 13.89
N ASN A 124 -7.81 4.93 14.41
CA ASN A 124 -8.85 4.07 13.84
C ASN A 124 -9.96 4.86 13.11
N SER A 125 -9.82 6.19 13.01
CA SER A 125 -10.76 7.03 12.25
C SER A 125 -10.24 7.23 10.82
N PHE A 126 -10.79 6.49 9.86
CA PHE A 126 -10.38 6.54 8.46
C PHE A 126 -11.39 7.31 7.59
N GLY A 127 -11.01 8.51 7.16
CA GLY A 127 -11.78 9.36 6.26
C GLY A 127 -11.54 9.05 4.79
N LYS A 128 -12.52 9.39 3.94
CA LYS A 128 -12.44 9.22 2.47
C LYS A 128 -11.36 10.09 1.81
N ASN A 129 -10.98 11.18 2.45
CA ASN A 129 -9.99 12.14 1.97
C ASN A 129 -8.66 12.00 2.72
N ASP A 130 -8.47 10.93 3.48
CA ASP A 130 -7.24 10.70 4.21
C ASP A 130 -6.28 9.86 3.37
N TYR A 131 -4.98 10.01 3.64
CA TYR A 131 -3.93 9.31 2.94
C TYR A 131 -2.84 8.87 3.90
N VAL A 132 -2.17 7.77 3.56
CA VAL A 132 -1.04 7.22 4.34
C VAL A 132 0.06 6.79 3.39
N LEU A 133 1.29 7.22 3.63
CA LEU A 133 2.47 6.66 2.95
C LEU A 133 2.94 5.41 3.71
N LEU A 134 2.87 4.24 3.09
CA LEU A 134 3.28 2.97 3.70
C LEU A 134 4.76 2.63 3.48
N ALA A 135 5.36 3.13 2.40
CA ALA A 135 6.77 2.90 2.07
C ALA A 135 7.42 4.16 1.49
N GLU A 136 8.63 4.46 1.96
CA GLU A 136 9.40 5.64 1.55
C GLU A 136 10.27 5.41 0.31
N LYS A 137 10.18 4.23 -0.29
CA LYS A 137 10.89 3.90 -1.53
C LYS A 137 9.92 3.99 -2.70
N GLN A 138 10.35 4.71 -3.72
CA GLN A 138 9.63 4.84 -4.97
C GLN A 138 9.68 3.52 -5.76
N ASP A 139 8.52 3.05 -6.23
CA ASP A 139 8.43 1.96 -7.18
C ASP A 139 8.50 2.48 -8.63
N ARG A 140 9.63 2.21 -9.29
CA ARG A 140 9.86 2.67 -10.68
C ARG A 140 9.09 1.85 -11.71
N GLU A 141 8.57 0.69 -11.36
CA GLU A 141 7.80 -0.18 -12.25
C GLU A 141 6.28 0.07 -12.17
N ALA A 142 5.81 0.86 -11.20
CA ALA A 142 4.38 1.11 -10.99
C ALA A 142 3.67 1.66 -12.24
N ALA A 143 4.30 2.60 -12.96
CA ALA A 143 3.75 3.16 -14.19
C ALA A 143 3.56 2.10 -15.30
N PHE A 144 4.46 1.11 -15.37
CA PHE A 144 4.32 0.00 -16.31
C PHE A 144 3.17 -0.92 -15.90
N ARG A 145 3.10 -1.30 -14.62
CA ARG A 145 2.02 -2.15 -14.08
C ARG A 145 0.64 -1.51 -14.19
N TRP A 146 0.56 -0.19 -14.10
CA TRP A 146 -0.69 0.55 -14.29
C TRP A 146 -1.36 0.28 -15.64
N ASN A 147 -0.59 0.15 -16.72
CA ASN A 147 -1.14 -0.15 -18.05
C ASN A 147 -1.84 -1.51 -18.06
N SER A 148 -1.20 -2.52 -17.47
CA SER A 148 -1.78 -3.85 -17.31
C SER A 148 -3.00 -3.84 -16.39
N ALA A 149 -2.94 -3.06 -15.29
CA ALA A 149 -4.04 -2.91 -14.36
C ALA A 149 -5.30 -2.33 -15.04
N ASN A 150 -5.13 -1.31 -15.89
CA ASN A 150 -6.23 -0.74 -16.67
C ASN A 150 -6.88 -1.79 -17.58
N SER A 151 -6.07 -2.59 -18.28
CA SER A 151 -6.57 -3.65 -19.15
C SER A 151 -7.41 -4.66 -18.36
N ILE A 152 -6.86 -5.18 -17.25
CA ILE A 152 -7.52 -6.19 -16.41
C ILE A 152 -8.80 -5.66 -15.77
N ARG A 153 -8.80 -4.40 -15.31
CA ARG A 153 -9.99 -3.77 -14.72
C ARG A 153 -11.19 -3.81 -15.67
N THR A 154 -10.97 -3.58 -16.97
CA THR A 154 -12.04 -3.54 -17.98
C THR A 154 -12.55 -4.92 -18.40
N LYS A 155 -11.82 -6.00 -18.11
CA LYS A 155 -12.24 -7.37 -18.45
C LYS A 155 -13.50 -7.78 -17.68
N LYS A 156 -14.25 -8.73 -18.25
CA LYS A 156 -15.32 -9.43 -17.52
C LYS A 156 -14.70 -10.36 -16.49
N GLY A 157 -15.35 -10.53 -15.34
CA GLY A 157 -14.88 -11.41 -14.27
C GLY A 157 -15.08 -10.79 -12.88
N GLY A 158 -15.00 -11.63 -11.86
CA GLY A 158 -15.10 -11.24 -10.45
C GLY A 158 -13.84 -10.54 -9.94
N ALA A 159 -13.95 -9.84 -8.81
CA ALA A 159 -12.81 -9.17 -8.16
C ALA A 159 -11.63 -10.13 -7.89
N ARG A 160 -11.93 -11.33 -7.36
CA ARG A 160 -10.95 -12.39 -7.07
C ARG A 160 -10.18 -12.81 -8.32
N GLU A 161 -10.88 -13.07 -9.43
CA GLU A 161 -10.30 -13.47 -10.72
C GLU A 161 -9.39 -12.39 -11.28
N LYS A 162 -9.82 -11.13 -11.26
CA LYS A 162 -9.03 -9.99 -11.75
C LYS A 162 -7.75 -9.77 -10.94
N MET A 163 -7.84 -9.86 -9.61
CA MET A 163 -6.66 -9.75 -8.75
C MET A 163 -5.69 -10.90 -8.99
N LEU A 164 -6.20 -12.13 -9.15
CA LEU A 164 -5.35 -13.27 -9.49
C LEU A 164 -4.67 -13.09 -10.85
N GLU A 165 -5.39 -12.63 -11.86
CA GLU A 165 -4.81 -12.33 -13.18
C GLU A 165 -3.69 -11.28 -13.08
N PHE A 166 -3.93 -10.22 -12.30
CA PHE A 166 -2.92 -9.17 -12.08
C PHE A 166 -1.70 -9.68 -11.33
N LEU A 167 -1.90 -10.52 -10.31
CA LEU A 167 -0.81 -11.15 -9.56
C LEU A 167 0.01 -12.10 -10.44
N LYS A 168 -0.64 -12.93 -11.27
CA LYS A 168 0.04 -13.84 -12.22
C LYS A 168 0.89 -13.09 -13.24
N LEU A 169 0.39 -11.96 -13.74
CA LEU A 169 1.16 -11.11 -14.67
C LEU A 169 2.39 -10.46 -14.00
N ASN A 170 2.39 -10.38 -12.67
CA ASN A 170 3.45 -9.80 -11.85
C ASN A 170 4.08 -10.86 -10.93
N GLU A 171 4.18 -12.13 -11.38
CA GLU A 171 4.83 -13.20 -10.62
C GLU A 171 6.23 -12.77 -10.15
N GLY A 172 6.53 -13.00 -8.87
CA GLY A 172 7.78 -12.62 -8.23
C GLY A 172 7.99 -11.12 -8.07
N ARG A 173 7.02 -10.27 -8.43
CA ARG A 173 7.10 -8.81 -8.30
C ARG A 173 6.11 -8.30 -7.25
N ALA A 174 6.57 -7.32 -6.50
CA ALA A 174 5.76 -6.60 -5.53
C ALA A 174 4.65 -5.78 -6.24
N VAL A 175 3.43 -5.89 -5.72
CA VAL A 175 2.29 -5.05 -6.08
C VAL A 175 1.64 -4.46 -4.83
N THR A 176 1.04 -3.28 -4.94
CA THR A 176 0.42 -2.57 -3.81
C THR A 176 -1.04 -2.96 -3.61
N GLY A 177 -1.56 -2.77 -2.39
CA GLY A 177 -2.99 -2.91 -2.09
C GLY A 177 -3.89 -1.99 -2.93
N GLU A 178 -3.41 -0.78 -3.27
CA GLU A 178 -4.14 0.14 -4.17
C GLU A 178 -4.25 -0.40 -5.60
N GLU A 179 -3.20 -1.04 -6.12
CA GLU A 179 -3.26 -1.69 -7.44
C GLU A 179 -4.26 -2.85 -7.43
N LEU A 180 -4.27 -3.68 -6.38
CA LEU A 180 -5.22 -4.78 -6.24
C LEU A 180 -6.67 -4.30 -6.10
N ARG A 181 -6.89 -3.27 -5.27
CA ARG A 181 -8.18 -2.60 -5.14
C ARG A 181 -8.64 -2.01 -6.47
N TYR A 182 -7.72 -1.40 -7.22
CA TYR A 182 -8.02 -0.80 -8.52
C TYR A 182 -8.45 -1.85 -9.55
N VAL A 183 -7.72 -2.96 -9.71
CA VAL A 183 -8.13 -4.01 -10.66
C VAL A 183 -9.43 -4.70 -10.24
N ALA A 184 -9.72 -4.73 -8.94
CA ALA A 184 -10.97 -5.23 -8.36
C ALA A 184 -12.16 -4.25 -8.44
N ASN A 185 -12.09 -3.22 -9.31
CA ASN A 185 -13.14 -2.21 -9.47
C ASN A 185 -13.44 -1.41 -8.18
N ASP A 186 -12.43 -1.13 -7.37
CA ASP A 186 -12.56 -0.34 -6.14
C ASP A 186 -13.52 -0.92 -5.09
N THR A 187 -13.83 -2.23 -5.18
CA THR A 187 -14.67 -2.92 -4.20
C THR A 187 -14.03 -2.90 -2.82
N THR A 188 -14.83 -2.74 -1.76
CA THR A 188 -14.32 -2.73 -0.37
C THR A 188 -13.87 -4.10 0.12
N GLU A 189 -14.29 -5.16 -0.57
CA GLU A 189 -13.99 -6.54 -0.21
C GLU A 189 -12.61 -7.01 -0.70
N TRP A 190 -11.87 -6.19 -1.46
CA TRP A 190 -10.65 -6.59 -2.13
C TRP A 190 -9.63 -7.24 -1.17
N ALA A 191 -9.42 -6.65 0.02
CA ALA A 191 -8.45 -7.15 0.99
C ALA A 191 -8.82 -8.55 1.52
N ARG A 192 -10.12 -8.81 1.70
CA ARG A 192 -10.62 -10.15 2.02
C ARG A 192 -10.43 -11.10 0.83
N ARG A 193 -10.80 -10.67 -0.38
CA ARG A 193 -10.69 -11.47 -1.61
C ARG A 193 -9.25 -11.87 -1.96
N VAL A 194 -8.26 -11.02 -1.67
CA VAL A 194 -6.84 -11.35 -1.85
C VAL A 194 -6.40 -12.42 -0.84
N ARG A 195 -6.85 -12.34 0.42
CA ARG A 195 -6.55 -13.39 1.42
C ARG A 195 -7.11 -14.75 1.02
N GLU A 196 -8.33 -14.79 0.48
CA GLU A 196 -8.95 -16.02 -0.04
C GLU A 196 -8.10 -16.69 -1.13
N LEU A 197 -7.36 -15.91 -1.95
CA LEU A 197 -6.45 -16.50 -2.94
C LEU A 197 -5.42 -17.41 -2.28
N ARG A 198 -4.94 -17.05 -1.08
CA ARG A 198 -4.00 -17.85 -0.31
C ARG A 198 -4.68 -18.92 0.54
N THR A 199 -5.74 -18.58 1.28
CA THR A 199 -6.34 -19.46 2.29
C THR A 199 -7.37 -20.45 1.74
N GLU A 200 -8.00 -20.15 0.61
CA GLU A 200 -9.06 -20.97 0.01
C GLU A 200 -8.65 -21.52 -1.35
N GLU A 201 -8.00 -20.70 -2.18
CA GLU A 201 -7.62 -21.07 -3.54
C GLU A 201 -6.20 -21.65 -3.64
N GLY A 202 -5.38 -21.54 -2.59
CA GLY A 202 -4.07 -22.20 -2.54
C GLY A 202 -2.98 -21.54 -3.39
N TRP A 203 -3.10 -20.26 -3.72
CA TRP A 203 -2.04 -19.48 -4.37
C TRP A 203 -1.03 -18.94 -3.35
N SER A 204 0.25 -18.93 -3.72
CA SER A 204 1.37 -18.42 -2.90
C SER A 204 1.41 -16.89 -2.83
N VAL A 205 0.30 -16.25 -2.44
CA VAL A 205 0.19 -14.79 -2.29
C VAL A 205 0.66 -14.37 -0.90
N VAL A 206 1.88 -13.86 -0.82
CA VAL A 206 2.53 -13.47 0.43
C VAL A 206 2.47 -11.97 0.69
N THR A 207 2.47 -11.62 1.97
CA THR A 207 2.62 -10.25 2.49
C THR A 207 3.69 -10.23 3.57
N ARG A 208 3.98 -9.03 4.11
CA ARG A 208 4.86 -8.87 5.27
C ARG A 208 4.50 -9.77 6.45
N THR A 209 3.21 -9.93 6.72
CA THR A 209 2.70 -10.65 7.89
C THR A 209 2.48 -12.14 7.64
N THR A 210 2.49 -12.58 6.37
CA THR A 210 1.99 -13.92 6.00
C THR A 210 2.99 -14.81 5.27
N GLY A 211 4.22 -14.34 5.07
CA GLY A 211 5.28 -15.15 4.47
C GLY A 211 6.61 -14.45 4.27
N ARG A 212 6.60 -13.14 4.04
CA ARG A 212 7.78 -12.39 3.62
C ARG A 212 8.01 -11.13 4.46
N PRO A 213 8.60 -11.25 5.66
CA PRO A 213 8.82 -10.11 6.58
C PRO A 213 9.65 -8.95 5.99
N ASP A 214 10.40 -9.20 4.93
CA ASP A 214 11.18 -8.24 4.16
C ASP A 214 10.33 -7.35 3.23
N LEU A 215 9.09 -7.73 2.91
CA LEU A 215 8.21 -6.91 2.09
C LEU A 215 7.75 -5.65 2.84
N PRO A 216 7.59 -4.51 2.13
CA PRO A 216 6.97 -3.32 2.71
C PRO A 216 5.52 -3.58 3.13
N ILE A 217 5.01 -2.75 4.04
CA ILE A 217 3.60 -2.82 4.46
C ILE A 217 2.70 -2.49 3.26
N GLY A 218 1.58 -3.22 3.12
CA GLY A 218 0.63 -3.05 2.02
C GLY A 218 1.12 -3.49 0.65
N VAL A 219 2.21 -4.26 0.64
CA VAL A 219 2.71 -4.94 -0.55
C VAL A 219 2.32 -6.42 -0.50
N TYR A 220 1.89 -6.91 -1.64
CA TYR A 220 1.52 -8.28 -1.92
C TYR A 220 2.41 -8.80 -3.05
N MET A 221 2.68 -10.09 -3.06
CA MET A 221 3.45 -10.73 -4.12
C MET A 221 2.98 -12.16 -4.30
N LEU A 222 2.89 -12.62 -5.55
CA LEU A 222 2.71 -14.03 -5.86
C LEU A 222 4.10 -14.63 -6.06
N GLU A 223 4.49 -15.59 -5.21
CA GLU A 223 5.84 -16.18 -5.27
C GLU A 223 6.02 -17.09 -6.48
N ASP A 224 4.97 -17.81 -6.86
CA ASP A 224 4.97 -18.77 -7.96
C ASP A 224 3.59 -18.97 -8.59
N LEU A 225 3.55 -19.54 -9.80
CA LEU A 225 2.31 -19.91 -10.52
C LEU A 225 1.73 -21.29 -10.14
N HIS A 226 2.30 -21.98 -9.16
CA HIS A 226 1.77 -23.24 -8.68
C HIS A 226 0.57 -23.00 -7.74
N GLN A 227 -0.54 -23.67 -8.04
CA GLN A 227 -1.71 -23.66 -7.18
C GLN A 227 -1.71 -24.93 -6.32
N THR A 228 -1.72 -24.75 -5.00
CA THR A 228 -1.78 -25.85 -4.03
C THR A 228 -3.01 -26.74 -4.29
N PRO A 229 -2.90 -28.08 -4.23
CA PRO A 229 -4.04 -28.99 -4.38
C PRO A 229 -5.16 -28.72 -3.37
N HIS A 230 -6.42 -28.95 -3.74
CA HIS A 230 -7.60 -28.60 -2.93
C HIS A 230 -7.55 -29.11 -1.47
N HIS A 231 -6.98 -30.29 -1.24
CA HIS A 231 -6.88 -30.88 0.10
C HIS A 231 -5.90 -30.13 1.02
N ASP A 232 -4.87 -29.48 0.46
CA ASP A 232 -3.82 -28.82 1.24
C ASP A 232 -4.04 -27.30 1.41
N ARG A 233 -5.11 -26.73 0.83
CA ARG A 233 -5.33 -25.27 0.80
C ARG A 233 -5.68 -24.65 2.16
N LYS A 234 -6.26 -25.44 3.07
CA LYS A 234 -6.96 -24.94 4.26
C LYS A 234 -6.03 -24.73 5.47
N ILE A 235 -4.93 -24.02 5.29
CA ILE A 235 -4.06 -23.59 6.39
C ILE A 235 -4.36 -22.12 6.71
N SER A 236 -4.73 -21.84 7.97
CA SER A 236 -5.04 -20.47 8.40
C SER A 236 -3.80 -19.57 8.38
N ASP A 237 -4.00 -18.27 8.22
CA ASP A 237 -2.91 -17.27 8.28
C ASP A 237 -2.18 -17.30 9.61
N ARG A 238 -2.93 -17.53 10.69
CA ARG A 238 -2.41 -17.62 12.04
C ARG A 238 -1.48 -18.82 12.17
N ASP A 239 -1.92 -20.00 11.77
CA ASP A 239 -1.10 -21.22 11.88
C ASP A 239 0.13 -21.13 10.99
N ARG A 240 -0.03 -20.58 9.76
CA ARG A 240 1.12 -20.31 8.88
C ARG A 240 2.12 -19.37 9.51
N ALA A 241 1.68 -18.26 10.11
CA ALA A 241 2.57 -17.33 10.78
C ALA A 241 3.28 -17.98 11.98
N ILE A 242 2.58 -18.81 12.76
CA ILE A 242 3.16 -19.54 13.89
C ILE A 242 4.24 -20.51 13.41
N VAL A 243 3.97 -21.32 12.38
CA VAL A 243 4.93 -22.32 11.85
C VAL A 243 6.16 -21.63 11.26
N LEU A 244 5.97 -20.59 10.44
CA LEU A 244 7.08 -19.83 9.87
C LEU A 244 7.93 -19.14 10.95
N ALA A 245 7.29 -18.55 11.97
CA ALA A 245 8.02 -17.94 13.08
C ALA A 245 8.77 -18.97 13.93
N ARG A 246 8.14 -20.13 14.21
CA ARG A 246 8.76 -21.27 14.93
C ARG A 246 10.01 -21.76 14.19
N ASP A 247 9.94 -21.85 12.88
CA ASP A 247 11.04 -22.32 12.02
C ASP A 247 11.99 -21.19 11.59
N GLU A 248 11.91 -20.02 12.26
CA GLU A 248 12.75 -18.85 12.02
C GLU A 248 12.81 -18.41 10.54
N TYR A 249 11.67 -18.51 9.84
CA TYR A 249 11.54 -18.22 8.41
C TYR A 249 12.64 -18.90 7.59
N THR A 250 12.94 -20.17 7.93
CA THR A 250 14.05 -20.92 7.36
C THR A 250 13.62 -22.36 7.06
N CYS A 251 14.09 -22.91 5.94
CA CYS A 251 13.85 -24.31 5.59
C CYS A 251 14.45 -25.21 6.67
N THR A 252 13.62 -26.09 7.25
CA THR A 252 14.03 -26.99 8.33
C THR A 252 15.11 -27.99 7.91
N VAL A 253 15.17 -28.35 6.61
CA VAL A 253 16.12 -29.29 6.01
C VAL A 253 17.45 -28.63 5.62
N CYS A 254 17.45 -27.70 4.65
CA CYS A 254 18.69 -27.16 4.09
C CYS A 254 19.10 -25.79 4.65
N LYS A 255 18.33 -25.25 5.61
CA LYS A 255 18.54 -23.93 6.21
C LYS A 255 18.56 -22.77 5.20
N TRP A 256 17.90 -22.94 4.05
CA TRP A 256 17.65 -21.85 3.11
C TRP A 256 16.64 -20.87 3.70
N ASN A 257 16.86 -19.57 3.51
CA ASN A 257 15.94 -18.51 3.90
C ASN A 257 16.01 -17.36 2.89
N GLN A 258 15.12 -16.38 3.03
CA GLN A 258 14.95 -15.30 2.06
C GLN A 258 16.23 -14.46 1.84
N SER A 259 17.11 -14.35 2.84
CA SER A 259 18.37 -13.60 2.68
C SER A 259 19.33 -14.22 1.66
N LYS A 260 19.15 -15.51 1.34
CA LYS A 260 19.92 -16.25 0.34
C LYS A 260 19.29 -16.22 -1.05
N TRP A 261 18.18 -15.49 -1.23
CA TRP A 261 17.46 -15.43 -2.50
C TRP A 261 18.32 -14.74 -3.57
N HIS A 262 18.33 -15.31 -4.77
CA HIS A 262 18.90 -14.70 -5.95
C HIS A 262 18.14 -15.15 -7.19
N LYS A 263 18.21 -14.41 -8.30
CA LYS A 263 17.47 -14.72 -9.53
C LYS A 263 17.74 -16.14 -10.08
N SER A 264 18.95 -16.66 -9.86
CA SER A 264 19.38 -18.02 -10.22
C SER A 264 18.91 -19.11 -9.24
N ASP A 265 18.46 -18.71 -8.06
CA ASP A 265 17.94 -19.57 -7.00
C ASP A 265 16.63 -18.96 -6.45
N PRO A 266 15.53 -18.99 -7.25
CA PRO A 266 14.29 -18.31 -6.92
C PRO A 266 13.42 -19.14 -5.95
N ARG A 267 14.06 -19.90 -5.05
CA ARG A 267 13.35 -20.64 -4.01
C ARG A 267 12.56 -19.68 -3.12
N HIS A 268 11.49 -20.20 -2.53
CA HIS A 268 10.73 -19.56 -1.46
C HIS A 268 10.27 -20.64 -0.47
N LEU A 269 9.63 -20.22 0.62
CA LEU A 269 9.21 -21.10 1.70
C LEU A 269 7.75 -21.54 1.53
N GLU A 270 7.51 -22.82 1.72
CA GLU A 270 6.20 -23.44 1.73
C GLU A 270 6.03 -24.24 3.03
N LEU A 271 4.77 -24.43 3.42
CA LEU A 271 4.43 -25.32 4.51
C LEU A 271 4.21 -26.72 3.96
N HIS A 272 4.75 -27.70 4.66
CA HIS A 272 4.63 -29.10 4.34
C HIS A 272 4.05 -29.88 5.51
N HIS A 273 3.09 -30.75 5.23
CA HIS A 273 2.52 -31.65 6.23
C HIS A 273 3.44 -32.84 6.49
N VAL A 274 3.88 -33.01 7.73
CA VAL A 274 4.69 -34.15 8.17
C VAL A 274 3.90 -35.46 8.03
N HIS A 275 2.65 -35.45 8.50
CA HIS A 275 1.65 -36.46 8.18
C HIS A 275 0.77 -35.90 7.06
N HIS A 276 0.88 -36.48 5.87
CA HIS A 276 0.16 -36.04 4.67
C HIS A 276 -1.34 -35.87 4.93
N HIS A 277 -1.87 -34.73 4.52
CA HIS A 277 -3.31 -34.46 4.63
C HIS A 277 -4.13 -35.46 3.80
N ALA A 278 -3.61 -35.92 2.65
CA ALA A 278 -4.22 -37.00 1.87
C ALA A 278 -4.32 -38.35 2.61
N LYS A 279 -3.53 -38.55 3.68
CA LYS A 279 -3.53 -39.75 4.54
C LYS A 279 -4.17 -39.48 5.92
N GLY A 280 -4.91 -38.39 6.06
CA GLY A 280 -5.63 -38.03 7.28
C GLY A 280 -4.84 -37.16 8.27
N GLY A 281 -3.70 -36.60 7.87
CA GLY A 281 -3.02 -35.57 8.66
C GLY A 281 -3.83 -34.29 8.75
N ASP A 282 -3.74 -33.59 9.87
CA ASP A 282 -4.47 -32.34 10.11
C ASP A 282 -3.66 -31.10 9.70
N ASN A 283 -4.27 -29.92 9.75
CA ASN A 283 -3.59 -28.63 9.50
C ASN A 283 -3.03 -28.02 10.80
N SER A 284 -2.76 -28.84 11.81
CA SER A 284 -2.22 -28.35 13.08
C SER A 284 -0.80 -27.82 12.91
N VAL A 285 -0.42 -26.85 13.74
CA VAL A 285 0.94 -26.28 13.76
C VAL A 285 2.00 -27.37 13.92
N ASP A 286 1.72 -28.39 14.74
CA ASP A 286 2.65 -29.48 15.03
C ASP A 286 2.83 -30.44 13.84
N ASN A 287 1.81 -30.56 12.98
CA ASN A 287 1.89 -31.36 11.76
C ASN A 287 2.50 -30.59 10.56
N LEU A 288 2.85 -29.32 10.71
CA LEU A 288 3.37 -28.48 9.63
C LEU A 288 4.84 -28.14 9.87
N ILE A 289 5.65 -28.18 8.82
CA ILE A 289 7.05 -27.72 8.81
C ILE A 289 7.31 -26.79 7.64
N THR A 290 8.27 -25.89 7.80
CA THR A 290 8.71 -24.96 6.77
C THR A 290 9.78 -25.58 5.89
N LEU A 291 9.56 -25.64 4.59
CA LEU A 291 10.52 -26.14 3.59
C LEU A 291 10.72 -25.12 2.47
N CYS A 292 11.92 -25.09 1.88
CA CYS A 292 12.06 -24.39 0.60
C CYS A 292 11.47 -25.25 -0.52
N THR A 293 11.00 -24.63 -1.59
CA THR A 293 10.39 -25.34 -2.75
C THR A 293 11.23 -26.50 -3.27
N SER A 294 12.56 -26.35 -3.31
CA SER A 294 13.46 -27.44 -3.74
C SER A 294 13.44 -28.64 -2.79
N CYS A 295 13.51 -28.43 -1.47
CA CYS A 295 13.40 -29.50 -0.49
C CYS A 295 11.99 -30.09 -0.44
N HIS A 296 10.96 -29.25 -0.62
CA HIS A 296 9.57 -29.69 -0.64
C HIS A 296 9.32 -30.70 -1.78
N VAL A 297 9.76 -30.36 -3.00
CA VAL A 297 9.68 -31.27 -4.16
C VAL A 297 10.46 -32.55 -3.93
N GLU A 298 11.67 -32.47 -3.36
CA GLU A 298 12.51 -33.64 -3.10
C GLU A 298 11.88 -34.61 -2.10
N ILE A 299 11.24 -34.10 -1.04
CA ILE A 299 10.51 -34.94 -0.08
C ILE A 299 9.32 -35.63 -0.75
N HIS A 300 8.48 -34.89 -1.49
CA HIS A 300 7.36 -35.47 -2.23
C HIS A 300 7.78 -36.53 -3.24
N LYS A 301 8.98 -36.41 -3.84
CA LYS A 301 9.54 -37.43 -4.73
C LYS A 301 9.92 -38.72 -3.98
N ARG A 302 10.60 -38.58 -2.83
CA ARG A 302 11.02 -39.72 -2.01
C ARG A 302 9.85 -40.50 -1.44
N GLU A 303 8.78 -39.82 -1.07
CA GLU A 303 7.59 -40.45 -0.48
C GLU A 303 6.69 -41.17 -1.50
N ARG A 304 6.88 -40.87 -2.80
CA ARG A 304 6.21 -41.56 -3.92
C ARG A 304 7.03 -42.74 -4.46
N SER A 305 8.28 -42.88 -4.03
CA SER A 305 9.22 -43.95 -4.42
C SER A 305 9.12 -45.11 -3.44
#